data_AF-A0A8C6A4U3-F1
#
_entry.id   AF-A0A8C6A4U3-F1
#
_cell.length_a   1.000
_cell.length_b   1.000
_cell.length_c   1.000
_cell.angle_alpha   90.00
_cell.angle_beta   90.00
_cell.angle_gamma   90.00
#
_symmetry.space_group_name_H-M   'P 1'
#
loop_
_entity.id
_entity.type
_entity.pdbx_description
1 polymer ?
#
loop_
_entity_poly.entity_id
_entity_poly.type
_entity_poly.pdbx_seq_one_letter_code
_entity_poly.pdbx_strand_id
1 'polypeptide(L)'
;MFCEKAVELVRELHRAPEGQLPAFNEDGIRQVLEEMKALYEQNQSDVNEAKLGGRGDLIPTIKFRHCSLLRNRRCTVAYLYDRLLRIRALRWEYGSVLPSALRFHMSAEEIEWFNQYKKSLATYMRSLGGDEGLDITQDMKPPKSLYIEVRCLKDYGEFEVDDDGTSVLLKKNSQHFLPRWKCEQLIRQGVLEHVLS
;
A
#
# COMPACT_ATOMS: atom_id res chain seq x y z
N MET A 1 21.65 -21.37 5.95
CA MET A 1 21.04 -21.58 7.28
C MET A 1 19.51 -21.53 7.09
N PHE A 2 18.65 -21.88 8.06
CA PHE A 2 17.20 -21.67 7.88
C PHE A 2 16.88 -20.17 7.83
N CYS A 3 15.70 -19.83 7.30
CA CYS A 3 15.17 -18.47 7.27
C CYS A 3 15.89 -17.44 6.38
N GLU A 4 16.83 -17.83 5.54
CA GLU A 4 17.56 -16.91 4.66
C GLU A 4 16.61 -16.17 3.71
N LYS A 5 15.68 -16.90 3.07
CA LYS A 5 14.69 -16.32 2.16
C LYS A 5 13.74 -15.35 2.85
N ALA A 6 13.34 -15.64 4.08
CA ALA A 6 12.49 -14.74 4.84
C ALA A 6 13.24 -13.44 5.23
N VAL A 7 14.54 -13.53 5.49
CA VAL A 7 15.38 -12.34 5.76
C VAL A 7 15.66 -11.54 4.48
N GLU A 8 15.81 -12.19 3.33
CA GLU A 8 15.95 -11.53 2.02
C GLU A 8 14.75 -10.62 1.73
N LEU A 9 13.51 -11.09 1.96
CA LEU A 9 12.28 -10.30 1.81
C LEU A 9 12.31 -9.00 2.64
N VAL A 10 12.74 -9.10 3.90
CA VAL A 10 12.82 -7.93 4.80
C VAL A 10 13.93 -6.97 4.36
N ARG A 11 15.08 -7.50 3.93
CA ARG A 11 16.19 -6.69 3.43
C ARG A 11 15.84 -5.96 2.14
N GLU A 12 15.04 -6.58 1.26
CA GLU A 12 14.53 -5.95 0.05
C GLU A 12 13.73 -4.68 0.38
N LEU A 13 12.75 -4.77 1.28
CA LEU A 13 11.96 -3.61 1.71
C LEU A 13 12.79 -2.55 2.42
N HIS A 14 13.79 -2.95 3.19
CA HIS A 14 14.68 -2.01 3.87
C HIS A 14 15.57 -1.21 2.89
N ARG A 15 15.92 -1.80 1.74
CA ARG A 15 16.68 -1.12 0.68
C ARG A 15 15.80 -0.23 -0.19
N ALA A 16 14.50 -0.50 -0.25
CA ALA A 16 13.57 0.32 -1.01
C ALA A 16 13.46 1.71 -0.37
N PRO A 17 13.63 2.79 -1.14
CA PRO A 17 13.54 4.15 -0.61
C PRO A 17 12.16 4.41 0.00
N GLU A 18 12.11 5.36 0.94
CA GLU A 18 10.87 5.74 1.62
C GLU A 18 9.80 6.18 0.60
N GLY A 19 8.56 5.75 0.83
CA GLY A 19 7.42 6.09 -0.02
C GLY A 19 7.31 5.28 -1.33
N GLN A 20 8.32 4.49 -1.73
CA GLN A 20 8.20 3.63 -2.91
C GLN A 20 7.66 2.24 -2.57
N LEU A 21 6.72 1.76 -3.39
CA LEU A 21 6.22 0.39 -3.34
C LEU A 21 6.98 -0.48 -4.36
N PRO A 22 7.89 -1.37 -3.91
CA PRO A 22 8.54 -2.32 -4.81
C PRO A 22 7.55 -3.36 -5.33
N ALA A 23 7.94 -4.11 -6.37
CA ALA A 23 7.14 -5.22 -6.89
C ALA A 23 6.87 -6.28 -5.81
N PHE A 24 5.71 -6.93 -5.86
CA PHE A 24 5.38 -8.00 -4.92
C PHE A 24 6.21 -9.25 -5.23
N ASN A 25 7.00 -9.72 -4.26
CA ASN A 25 7.87 -10.88 -4.40
C ASN A 25 7.13 -12.21 -4.13
N GLU A 26 6.31 -12.66 -5.10
CA GLU A 26 5.55 -13.94 -5.00
C GLU A 26 6.48 -15.14 -4.82
N ASP A 27 7.57 -15.20 -5.57
CA ASP A 27 8.54 -16.29 -5.52
C ASP A 27 9.22 -16.41 -4.15
N GLY A 28 9.64 -15.29 -3.57
CA GLY A 28 10.24 -15.27 -2.24
C GLY A 28 9.27 -15.75 -1.16
N ILE A 29 8.01 -15.32 -1.21
CA ILE A 29 6.96 -15.78 -0.29
C ILE A 29 6.74 -17.29 -0.45
N ARG A 30 6.59 -17.76 -1.69
CA ARG A 30 6.39 -19.18 -1.99
C ARG A 30 7.53 -20.04 -1.45
N GLN A 31 8.79 -19.64 -1.67
CA GLN A 31 9.97 -20.36 -1.14
C GLN A 31 9.97 -20.44 0.39
N VAL A 32 9.59 -19.35 1.08
CA VAL A 32 9.48 -19.37 2.55
C VAL A 32 8.38 -20.32 3.01
N LEU A 33 7.22 -20.33 2.33
CA LEU A 33 6.12 -21.24 2.66
C LEU A 33 6.48 -22.71 2.42
N GLU A 34 7.21 -23.01 1.34
CA GLU A 34 7.74 -24.36 1.07
C GLU A 34 8.71 -24.80 2.17
N GLU A 35 9.64 -23.94 2.60
CA GLU A 35 10.54 -24.20 3.74
C GLU A 35 9.75 -24.44 5.03
N MET A 36 8.74 -23.60 5.31
CA MET A 36 7.89 -23.75 6.49
C MET A 36 7.13 -25.08 6.50
N LYS A 37 6.60 -25.51 5.35
CA LYS A 37 5.90 -26.79 5.23
C LYS A 37 6.85 -27.96 5.49
N ALA A 38 8.02 -27.96 4.86
CA ALA A 38 9.01 -29.02 5.05
C ALA A 38 9.49 -29.11 6.51
N LEU A 39 9.78 -27.97 7.14
CA LEU A 39 10.16 -27.90 8.55
C LEU A 39 9.05 -28.40 9.47
N TYR A 40 7.79 -28.05 9.18
CA TYR A 40 6.64 -28.48 9.96
C TYR A 40 6.47 -30.01 9.91
N GLU A 41 6.50 -30.62 8.73
CA GLU A 41 6.34 -32.06 8.54
C GLU A 41 7.45 -32.85 9.24
N GLN A 42 8.72 -32.44 9.06
CA GLN A 42 9.86 -33.05 9.76
C GLN A 42 9.74 -32.90 11.28
N ASN A 43 9.34 -31.73 11.76
CA ASN A 43 9.18 -31.47 13.19
C ASN A 43 8.04 -32.31 13.79
N GLN A 44 6.94 -32.49 13.06
CA GLN A 44 5.82 -33.31 13.49
C GLN A 44 6.22 -34.80 13.60
N SER A 45 7.00 -35.31 12.64
CA SER A 45 7.56 -36.66 12.69
C SER A 45 8.35 -36.91 13.98
N ASP A 46 9.32 -36.04 14.25
CA ASP A 46 10.21 -36.18 15.42
C ASP A 46 9.46 -36.00 16.75
N VAL A 47 8.42 -35.15 16.78
CA VAL A 47 7.54 -35.03 17.96
C VAL A 47 6.81 -36.34 18.23
N ASN A 48 6.32 -37.02 17.21
CA ASN A 48 5.66 -38.32 17.35
C ASN A 48 6.65 -39.40 17.83
N GLU A 49 7.87 -39.43 17.29
CA GLU A 49 8.92 -40.35 17.74
C GLU A 49 9.36 -40.08 19.19
N ALA A 50 9.54 -38.82 19.58
CA ALA A 50 9.88 -38.45 20.94
C ALA A 50 8.81 -38.90 21.93
N LYS A 51 7.53 -38.80 21.54
CA LYS A 51 6.38 -39.19 22.38
C LYS A 51 6.18 -40.69 22.49
N LEU A 52 6.27 -41.42 21.37
CA LEU A 52 5.98 -42.86 21.30
C LEU A 52 7.21 -43.72 21.61
N GLY A 53 8.39 -43.30 21.15
CA GLY A 53 9.65 -44.03 21.26
C GLY A 53 10.55 -43.58 22.42
N GLY A 54 10.14 -42.58 23.22
CA GLY A 54 10.92 -42.09 24.36
C GLY A 54 12.24 -41.39 23.98
N ARG A 55 12.36 -40.93 22.73
CA ARG A 55 13.56 -40.27 22.17
C ARG A 55 13.68 -38.81 22.61
N GLY A 56 13.98 -38.60 23.90
CA GLY A 56 14.17 -37.27 24.49
C GLY A 56 15.35 -36.47 23.91
N ASP A 57 16.28 -37.16 23.22
CA ASP A 57 17.40 -36.57 22.49
C ASP A 57 16.97 -35.71 21.30
N LEU A 58 15.75 -35.87 20.79
CA LEU A 58 15.20 -35.07 19.67
C LEU A 58 14.69 -33.69 20.10
N ILE A 59 14.50 -33.44 21.40
CA ILE A 59 13.92 -32.19 21.92
C ILE A 59 14.68 -30.92 21.47
N PRO A 60 16.02 -30.87 21.45
CA PRO A 60 16.76 -29.72 20.93
C PRO A 60 16.47 -29.45 19.44
N THR A 61 16.47 -30.51 18.61
CA THR A 61 16.14 -30.42 17.17
C THR A 61 14.73 -29.88 16.96
N ILE A 62 13.76 -30.37 17.76
CA ILE A 62 12.38 -29.93 17.69
C ILE A 62 12.26 -28.43 18.02
N LYS A 63 12.92 -28.00 19.10
CA LYS A 63 12.95 -26.58 19.49
C LYS A 63 13.59 -25.71 18.42
N PHE A 64 14.68 -26.17 17.81
CA PHE A 64 15.38 -25.45 16.75
C PHE A 64 14.49 -25.24 15.52
N ARG A 65 13.82 -26.28 15.03
CA ARG A 65 12.87 -26.18 13.91
C ARG A 65 11.67 -25.29 14.26
N HIS A 66 11.15 -25.42 15.48
CA HIS A 66 10.05 -24.58 15.96
C HIS A 66 10.41 -23.08 15.97
N CYS A 67 11.57 -22.71 16.52
CA CYS A 67 12.05 -21.33 16.50
C CYS A 67 12.26 -20.81 15.07
N SER A 68 12.75 -21.66 14.15
CA SER A 68 12.92 -21.32 12.74
C SER A 68 11.58 -21.02 12.05
N LEU A 69 10.54 -21.82 12.31
CA LEU A 69 9.18 -21.56 11.82
C LEU A 69 8.62 -20.22 12.33
N LEU A 70 8.80 -19.93 13.63
CA LEU A 70 8.37 -18.65 14.21
C LEU A 70 9.11 -17.46 13.58
N ARG A 71 10.40 -17.63 13.26
CA ARG A 71 11.19 -16.61 12.58
C ARG A 71 10.70 -16.37 11.16
N ASN A 72 10.46 -17.43 10.38
CA ASN A 72 9.88 -17.33 9.03
C ASN A 72 8.53 -16.61 9.07
N ARG A 73 7.63 -17.01 9.97
CA ARG A 73 6.33 -16.34 10.17
C ARG A 73 6.50 -14.84 10.44
N ARG A 74 7.38 -14.48 11.38
CA ARG A 74 7.58 -13.06 11.77
C ARG A 74 8.09 -12.22 10.61
N CYS A 75 9.08 -12.73 9.87
CA CYS A 75 9.65 -12.02 8.71
C CYS A 75 8.62 -11.86 7.59
N THR A 76 7.88 -12.92 7.25
CA THR A 76 6.83 -12.87 6.23
C THR A 76 5.71 -11.89 6.60
N VAL A 77 5.23 -11.91 7.84
CA VAL A 77 4.21 -10.96 8.31
C VAL A 77 4.73 -9.52 8.28
N ALA A 78 5.99 -9.29 8.71
CA ALA A 78 6.59 -7.96 8.65
C ALA A 78 6.69 -7.44 7.22
N TYR A 79 7.09 -8.28 6.26
CA TYR A 79 7.14 -7.95 4.85
C TYR A 79 5.75 -7.54 4.32
N LEU A 80 4.72 -8.37 4.55
CA LEU A 80 3.36 -8.09 4.11
C LEU A 80 2.79 -6.82 4.77
N TYR A 81 3.04 -6.63 6.06
CA TYR A 81 2.51 -5.49 6.81
C TYR A 81 3.15 -4.17 6.37
N ASP A 82 4.47 -4.11 6.19
CA ASP A 82 5.15 -2.90 5.70
C ASP A 82 4.63 -2.48 4.32
N ARG A 83 4.42 -3.45 3.42
CA ARG A 83 3.80 -3.19 2.11
C ARG A 83 2.40 -2.60 2.25
N LEU A 84 1.56 -3.14 3.14
CA LEU A 84 0.22 -2.57 3.40
C LEU A 84 0.28 -1.14 3.95
N LEU A 85 1.26 -0.80 4.78
CA LEU A 85 1.47 0.57 5.25
C LEU A 85 1.81 1.52 4.09
N ARG A 86 2.69 1.10 3.17
CA ARG A 86 3.02 1.86 1.96
C ARG A 86 1.80 2.04 1.06
N ILE A 87 1.04 0.97 0.81
CA ILE A 87 -0.20 1.01 0.02
C ILE A 87 -1.24 1.94 0.65
N ARG A 88 -1.36 1.93 1.99
CA ARG A 88 -2.20 2.89 2.71
C ARG A 88 -1.78 4.32 2.43
N ALA A 89 -0.49 4.63 2.51
CA ALA A 89 0.04 5.96 2.25
C ALA A 89 -0.31 6.45 0.83
N LEU A 90 -0.26 5.57 -0.17
CA LEU A 90 -0.66 5.90 -1.54
C LEU A 90 -2.10 6.44 -1.64
N ARG A 91 -3.04 5.96 -0.81
CA ARG A 91 -4.41 6.50 -0.78
C ARG A 91 -4.43 7.97 -0.33
N TRP A 92 -3.55 8.36 0.58
CA TRP A 92 -3.47 9.72 1.12
C TRP A 92 -2.67 10.65 0.19
N GLU A 93 -1.72 10.11 -0.56
CA GLU A 93 -0.89 10.87 -1.49
C GLU A 93 -1.56 11.08 -2.85
N TYR A 94 -2.03 10.00 -3.50
CA TYR A 94 -2.57 10.03 -4.88
C TYR A 94 -4.10 10.09 -4.93
N GLY A 95 -4.78 9.65 -3.88
CA GLY A 95 -6.25 9.61 -3.83
C GLY A 95 -6.84 8.23 -4.11
N SER A 96 -8.11 8.20 -4.51
CA SER A 96 -8.89 6.95 -4.68
C SER A 96 -8.50 6.14 -5.91
N VAL A 97 -7.86 6.78 -6.90
CA VAL A 97 -7.40 6.17 -8.15
C VAL A 97 -5.88 6.23 -8.19
N LEU A 98 -5.25 5.05 -8.22
CA LEU A 98 -3.79 4.93 -8.32
C LEU A 98 -3.34 4.81 -9.78
N PRO A 99 -2.21 5.43 -10.16
CA PRO A 99 -1.54 5.19 -11.43
C PRO A 99 -1.32 3.70 -11.73
N SER A 100 -1.44 3.31 -13.00
CA SER A 100 -1.25 1.91 -13.44
C SER A 100 0.11 1.34 -13.08
N ALA A 101 1.16 2.17 -13.14
CA ALA A 101 2.53 1.78 -12.77
C ALA A 101 2.65 1.32 -11.31
N LEU A 102 1.91 1.94 -10.37
CA LEU A 102 1.90 1.53 -8.97
C LEU A 102 1.08 0.26 -8.77
N ARG A 103 -0.08 0.17 -9.44
CA ARG A 103 -0.94 -1.02 -9.40
C ARG A 103 -0.25 -2.27 -9.94
N PHE A 104 0.66 -2.11 -10.89
CA PHE A 104 1.45 -3.20 -11.46
C PHE A 104 2.40 -3.86 -10.43
N HIS A 105 2.79 -3.14 -9.38
CA HIS A 105 3.65 -3.69 -8.31
C HIS A 105 2.87 -4.32 -7.14
N MET A 106 1.54 -4.31 -7.19
CA MET A 106 0.67 -4.86 -6.15
C MET A 106 0.21 -6.27 -6.50
N SER A 107 0.06 -7.13 -5.49
CA SER A 107 -0.65 -8.40 -5.68
C SER A 107 -2.17 -8.18 -5.85
N ALA A 108 -2.88 -9.20 -6.34
CA ALA A 108 -4.34 -9.13 -6.47
C ALA A 108 -5.04 -8.90 -5.11
N GLU A 109 -4.52 -9.52 -4.05
CA GLU A 109 -5.03 -9.40 -2.68
C GLU A 109 -4.74 -8.02 -2.10
N GLU A 110 -3.59 -7.43 -2.41
CA GLU A 110 -3.24 -6.05 -2.02
C GLU A 110 -4.17 -5.04 -2.69
N ILE A 111 -4.57 -5.28 -3.95
CA ILE A 111 -5.55 -4.44 -4.66
C ILE A 111 -6.93 -4.55 -4.00
N GLU A 112 -7.35 -5.76 -3.64
CA GLU A 112 -8.62 -5.98 -2.94
C GLU A 112 -8.62 -5.30 -1.56
N TRP A 113 -7.53 -5.42 -0.80
CA TRP A 113 -7.35 -4.70 0.46
C TRP A 113 -7.46 -3.18 0.27
N PHE A 114 -6.83 -2.62 -0.77
CA PHE A 114 -6.92 -1.19 -1.08
C PHE A 114 -8.36 -0.77 -1.40
N ASN A 115 -9.11 -1.60 -2.14
CA ASN A 115 -10.53 -1.34 -2.45
C ASN A 115 -11.41 -1.36 -1.20
N GLN A 116 -11.13 -2.23 -0.23
CA GLN A 116 -11.84 -2.27 1.04
C GLN A 116 -11.47 -1.05 1.90
N TYR A 117 -10.19 -0.70 1.97
CA TYR A 117 -9.72 0.47 2.72
C TYR A 117 -10.29 1.79 2.18
N LYS A 118 -10.29 2.00 0.85
CA LYS A 118 -10.86 3.22 0.27
C LYS A 118 -12.37 3.31 0.53
N LYS A 119 -13.08 2.17 0.56
CA LYS A 119 -14.52 2.12 0.86
C LYS A 119 -14.79 2.44 2.33
N SER A 120 -14.03 1.87 3.27
CA SER A 120 -14.19 2.16 4.70
C SER A 120 -13.86 3.62 5.03
N LEU A 121 -12.81 4.17 4.42
CA LEU A 121 -12.49 5.60 4.54
C LEU A 121 -13.61 6.48 3.99
N ALA A 122 -14.19 6.14 2.83
CA ALA A 122 -15.34 6.87 2.28
C ALA A 122 -16.57 6.81 3.19
N THR A 123 -16.85 5.66 3.80
CA THR A 123 -17.92 5.54 4.80
C THR A 123 -17.66 6.43 6.01
N TYR A 124 -16.43 6.46 6.51
CA TYR A 124 -16.06 7.33 7.62
C TYR A 124 -16.22 8.82 7.27
N MET A 125 -15.74 9.26 6.11
CA MET A 125 -15.87 10.66 5.65
C MET A 125 -17.33 11.11 5.55
N ARG A 126 -18.23 10.23 5.08
CA ARG A 126 -19.68 10.52 5.03
C ARG A 126 -20.35 10.58 6.40
N SER A 127 -19.76 9.96 7.42
CA SER A 127 -20.30 9.99 8.80
C SER A 127 -19.95 11.27 9.56
N LEU A 128 -19.06 12.10 9.00
CA LEU A 128 -18.64 13.38 9.57
C LEU A 128 -19.41 14.52 8.89
N GLY A 129 -19.53 15.68 9.52
CA GLY A 129 -20.03 16.89 8.85
C GLY A 129 -21.54 16.95 8.58
N GLY A 130 -22.35 16.04 9.12
CA GLY A 130 -23.80 16.03 8.92
C GLY A 130 -24.18 15.44 7.56
N ASP A 131 -25.11 16.09 6.84
CA ASP A 131 -25.66 15.58 5.58
C ASP A 131 -24.69 15.68 4.38
N GLU A 132 -23.69 16.57 4.46
CA GLU A 132 -22.74 16.86 3.37
C GLU A 132 -21.48 15.96 3.39
N GLY A 133 -21.17 15.34 4.53
CA GLY A 133 -19.89 14.65 4.71
C GLY A 133 -18.71 15.61 4.99
N LEU A 134 -17.53 15.06 5.29
CA LEU A 134 -16.28 15.81 5.32
C LEU A 134 -15.15 14.99 4.67
N ASP A 135 -14.60 15.49 3.56
CA ASP A 135 -13.42 14.89 2.92
C ASP A 135 -12.13 15.29 3.65
N ILE A 136 -11.78 14.50 4.66
CA ILE A 136 -10.54 14.67 5.45
C ILE A 136 -9.26 14.36 4.66
N THR A 137 -9.36 13.95 3.40
CA THR A 137 -8.19 13.73 2.54
C THR A 137 -7.79 15.00 1.80
N GLN A 138 -8.52 16.11 1.98
CA GLN A 138 -8.20 17.43 1.40
C GLN A 138 -7.53 18.37 2.41
N ASP A 139 -7.03 19.50 1.93
CA ASP A 139 -6.51 20.60 2.76
C ASP A 139 -5.32 20.23 3.67
N MET A 140 -4.43 19.37 3.15
CA MET A 140 -3.20 18.94 3.87
C MET A 140 -2.23 20.10 4.18
N LYS A 141 -2.44 21.27 3.58
CA LYS A 141 -1.68 22.50 3.81
C LYS A 141 -2.66 23.65 4.05
N PRO A 142 -2.35 24.58 4.97
CA PRO A 142 -3.19 25.75 5.20
C PRO A 142 -3.48 26.51 3.89
N PRO A 143 -4.75 26.85 3.61
CA PRO A 143 -5.11 27.59 2.41
C PRO A 143 -4.52 28.99 2.46
N LYS A 144 -3.84 29.40 1.38
CA LYS A 144 -3.29 30.76 1.23
C LYS A 144 -4.20 31.68 0.42
N SER A 145 -4.94 31.10 -0.51
CA SER A 145 -5.82 31.79 -1.47
C SER A 145 -6.99 30.89 -1.83
N LEU A 146 -8.16 31.50 -2.12
CA LEU A 146 -9.37 30.79 -2.55
C LEU A 146 -9.23 30.26 -3.99
N TYR A 147 -8.58 31.03 -4.86
CA TYR A 147 -8.30 30.67 -6.24
C TYR A 147 -6.78 30.54 -6.45
N ILE A 148 -6.40 29.70 -7.40
CA ILE A 148 -5.01 29.47 -7.78
C ILE A 148 -4.88 29.40 -9.30
N GLU A 149 -3.70 29.78 -9.79
CA GLU A 149 -3.33 29.58 -11.18
C GLU A 149 -2.67 28.21 -11.34
N VAL A 150 -3.21 27.40 -12.26
CA VAL A 150 -2.75 26.03 -12.50
C VAL A 150 -2.40 25.82 -13.96
N ARG A 151 -1.34 25.05 -14.19
CA ARG A 151 -0.92 24.59 -15.52
C ARG A 151 -1.24 23.12 -15.70
N CYS A 152 -1.83 22.75 -16.82
CA CYS A 152 -2.05 21.35 -17.17
C CYS A 152 -0.76 20.70 -17.67
N LEU A 153 -0.36 19.58 -17.09
CA LEU A 153 0.81 18.82 -17.51
C LEU A 153 0.49 17.77 -18.58
N LYS A 154 -0.78 17.38 -18.68
CA LYS A 154 -1.31 16.33 -19.58
C LYS A 154 -2.71 16.72 -20.04
N ASP A 155 -3.16 16.15 -21.15
CA ASP A 155 -4.56 16.28 -21.59
C ASP A 155 -5.45 15.48 -20.63
N TYR A 156 -6.43 16.15 -20.04
CA TYR A 156 -7.38 15.55 -19.09
C TYR A 156 -8.81 15.52 -19.63
N GLY A 157 -9.14 16.43 -20.55
CA GLY A 157 -10.48 16.54 -21.14
C GLY A 157 -11.33 17.60 -20.45
N GLU A 158 -12.65 17.46 -20.51
CA GLU A 158 -13.58 18.37 -19.85
C GLU A 158 -13.55 18.18 -18.33
N PHE A 159 -13.41 19.28 -17.61
CA PHE A 159 -13.40 19.33 -16.16
C PHE A 159 -14.48 20.29 -15.68
N GLU A 160 -15.37 19.80 -14.84
CA GLU A 160 -16.45 20.58 -14.24
C GLU A 160 -15.91 21.44 -13.09
N VAL A 161 -16.01 22.76 -13.26
CA VAL A 161 -15.45 23.75 -12.32
C VAL A 161 -16.43 24.05 -11.19
N ASP A 162 -17.71 24.14 -11.50
CA ASP A 162 -18.78 24.50 -10.57
C ASP A 162 -19.97 23.56 -10.74
N ASP A 163 -20.77 23.41 -9.70
CA ASP A 163 -21.96 22.55 -9.68
C ASP A 163 -23.10 23.09 -10.58
N ASP A 164 -22.90 24.29 -11.14
CA ASP A 164 -23.75 24.91 -12.16
C ASP A 164 -23.53 24.32 -13.58
N GLY A 165 -22.63 23.33 -13.72
CA GLY A 165 -22.35 22.65 -14.98
C GLY A 165 -21.35 23.37 -15.90
N THR A 166 -20.64 24.37 -15.38
CA THR A 166 -19.58 25.06 -16.14
C THR A 166 -18.36 24.15 -16.27
N SER A 167 -18.04 23.72 -17.49
CA SER A 167 -16.88 22.88 -17.77
C SER A 167 -15.75 23.65 -18.48
N VAL A 168 -14.52 23.28 -18.19
CA VAL A 168 -13.31 23.81 -18.81
C VAL A 168 -12.51 22.67 -19.42
N LEU A 169 -12.00 22.88 -20.64
CA LEU A 169 -11.20 21.89 -21.33
C LEU A 169 -9.72 22.00 -20.91
N LEU A 170 -9.26 21.01 -20.15
CA LEU A 170 -7.88 20.91 -19.67
C LEU A 170 -7.00 20.23 -20.73
N LYS A 171 -6.35 21.05 -21.56
CA LYS A 171 -5.32 20.61 -22.52
C LYS A 171 -3.91 20.79 -21.98
N LYS A 172 -2.99 19.92 -22.37
CA LYS A 172 -1.57 20.02 -22.00
C LYS A 172 -1.01 21.42 -22.28
N ASN A 173 -0.26 21.96 -21.31
CA ASN A 173 0.34 23.29 -21.27
C ASN A 173 -0.63 24.48 -21.23
N SER A 174 -1.95 24.26 -21.16
CA SER A 174 -2.91 25.33 -20.89
C SER A 174 -2.86 25.76 -19.42
N GLN A 175 -3.14 27.04 -19.16
CA GLN A 175 -3.19 27.62 -17.81
C GLN A 175 -4.60 28.11 -17.52
N HIS A 176 -5.06 27.90 -16.28
CA HIS A 176 -6.40 28.23 -15.83
C HIS A 176 -6.35 28.82 -14.43
N PHE A 177 -7.26 29.75 -14.14
CA PHE A 177 -7.45 30.30 -12.81
C PHE A 177 -8.72 29.71 -12.21
N LEU A 178 -8.55 28.78 -11.26
CA LEU A 178 -9.63 27.92 -10.77
C LEU A 178 -9.69 27.93 -9.23
N PRO A 179 -10.85 27.59 -8.64
CA PRO A 179 -10.96 27.42 -7.20
C PRO A 179 -10.00 26.34 -6.70
N ARG A 180 -9.25 26.65 -5.64
CA ARG A 180 -8.20 25.75 -5.10
C ARG A 180 -8.73 24.37 -4.74
N TRP A 181 -9.88 24.32 -4.08
CA TRP A 181 -10.50 23.08 -3.56
C TRP A 181 -10.81 22.07 -4.67
N LYS A 182 -11.17 22.52 -5.89
CA LYS A 182 -11.36 21.65 -7.06
C LYS A 182 -10.04 21.15 -7.65
N CYS A 183 -8.97 21.93 -7.55
CA CYS A 183 -7.66 21.60 -8.15
C CYS A 183 -6.81 20.64 -7.31
N GLU A 184 -7.00 20.57 -5.98
CA GLU A 184 -6.07 19.86 -5.10
C GLU A 184 -5.88 18.38 -5.46
N GLN A 185 -6.96 17.70 -5.85
CA GLN A 185 -6.93 16.29 -6.25
C GLN A 185 -6.12 16.09 -7.53
N LEU A 186 -6.36 16.94 -8.53
CA LEU A 186 -5.67 16.88 -9.83
C LEU A 186 -4.19 17.28 -9.71
N ILE A 187 -3.86 18.18 -8.79
CA ILE A 187 -2.46 18.52 -8.47
C ILE A 187 -1.74 17.30 -7.88
N ARG A 188 -2.36 16.60 -6.93
CA ARG A 188 -1.80 15.39 -6.31
C ARG A 188 -1.62 14.24 -7.30
N GLN A 189 -2.51 14.11 -8.28
CA GLN A 189 -2.39 13.13 -9.35
C GLN A 189 -1.33 13.50 -10.41
N GLY A 190 -0.75 14.71 -10.34
CA GLY A 190 0.21 15.20 -11.33
C GLY A 190 -0.43 15.52 -12.68
N VAL A 191 -1.72 15.85 -12.69
CA VAL A 191 -2.44 16.37 -13.87
C VAL A 191 -2.24 17.88 -13.97
N LEU A 192 -2.35 18.57 -12.83
CA LEU A 192 -2.16 20.01 -12.70
C LEU A 192 -0.88 20.34 -11.91
N GLU A 193 -0.28 21.48 -12.20
CA GLU A 193 0.81 22.08 -11.45
C GLU A 193 0.38 23.47 -10.97
N HIS A 194 0.58 23.77 -9.69
CA HIS A 194 0.32 25.11 -9.15
C HIS A 194 1.45 26.07 -9.59
N VAL A 195 1.09 27.09 -10.36
CA VAL A 195 2.04 28.13 -10.77
C VAL A 195 2.19 29.10 -9.60
N LEU A 196 3.31 28.99 -8.88
CA LEU A 196 3.67 29.96 -7.85
C LEU A 196 4.14 31.24 -8.55
N SER A 197 3.31 32.28 -8.48
CA SER A 197 3.72 33.67 -8.74
C SER A 197 4.42 34.28 -7.52
#